data_AF-A0A0U3AH45-F1
#
_entry.id   AF-A0A0U3AH45-F1
#
_cell.length_a   1.000
_cell.length_b   1.000
_cell.length_c   1.000
_cell.angle_alpha   90.00
_cell.angle_beta   90.00
_cell.angle_gamma   90.00
#
_symmetry.space_group_name_H-M   'P 1'
#
loop_
_entity.id
_entity.type
_entity.pdbx_description
1 polymer ?
#
loop_
_entity_poly.entity_id
_entity_poly.type
_entity_poly.pdbx_seq_one_letter_code
_entity_poly.pdbx_strand_id
1 'polypeptide(L)'
;QVGLQPDIRRSPMRYPLLALLVVLLGQSAVAQDDATYRLMKLEQDVRNLERQVQTLTRQLDEQRQQLSRTGDRGSPAARPSNASAAGSPSAWLEAARWNRVKPGMSELEVINVLGPPTSMREENAARVLLYAMEIGSSAFLSGSVEFRDRAVTAVNKPSLK
;
A
#
# COMPACT_ATOMS: atom_id res chain seq x y z
N GLN A 1 40.93 53.58 -66.42
CA GLN A 1 39.69 53.35 -65.63
C GLN A 1 39.95 52.10 -64.78
N VAL A 2 40.25 52.24 -63.49
CA VAL A 2 39.28 52.26 -62.36
C VAL A 2 38.40 51.00 -62.40
N GLY A 3 38.42 50.04 -61.47
CA GLY A 3 39.12 49.95 -60.19
C GLY A 3 38.85 48.62 -59.43
N LEU A 4 39.45 48.57 -58.23
CA LEU A 4 39.14 47.82 -57.00
C LEU A 4 38.91 46.29 -56.99
N GLN A 5 39.92 45.62 -56.42
CA GLN A 5 39.80 44.51 -55.47
C GLN A 5 39.48 45.07 -54.05
N PRO A 6 39.22 44.31 -52.96
CA PRO A 6 38.58 42.98 -52.72
C PRO A 6 37.34 43.12 -51.81
N ASP A 7 36.63 42.02 -51.45
CA ASP A 7 36.37 41.75 -50.02
C ASP A 7 35.89 40.32 -49.75
N ILE A 8 36.67 39.64 -48.91
CA ILE A 8 36.33 38.39 -48.24
C ILE A 8 35.53 38.79 -47.00
N ARG A 9 34.24 38.45 -46.93
CA ARG A 9 33.55 38.36 -45.64
C ARG A 9 32.91 37.00 -45.44
N ARG A 10 33.70 36.13 -44.80
CA ARG A 10 33.19 35.20 -43.78
C ARG A 10 32.19 35.96 -42.89
N SER A 11 31.01 35.41 -42.69
CA SER A 11 30.35 35.46 -41.39
C SER A 11 29.31 34.35 -41.23
N PRO A 12 29.16 33.84 -40.00
CA PRO A 12 28.92 32.43 -39.74
C PRO A 12 27.52 32.18 -39.18
N MET A 13 27.11 30.91 -39.22
CA MET A 13 26.27 30.19 -38.25
C MET A 13 25.80 30.98 -37.01
N ARG A 14 24.91 31.98 -37.16
CA ARG A 14 24.28 32.69 -36.03
C ARG A 14 22.86 32.21 -35.72
N TYR A 15 22.30 31.37 -36.59
CA TYR A 15 20.95 30.84 -36.44
C TYR A 15 20.81 29.49 -35.72
N PRO A 16 21.83 28.58 -35.62
CA PRO A 16 21.60 27.32 -34.91
C PRO A 16 21.55 27.52 -33.38
N LEU A 17 22.20 28.56 -32.86
CA LEU A 17 22.31 28.82 -31.42
C LEU A 17 21.03 29.46 -30.85
N LEU A 18 20.37 30.34 -31.62
CA LEU A 18 19.05 30.89 -31.26
C LEU A 18 17.95 29.83 -31.33
N ALA A 19 17.98 28.94 -32.34
CA ALA A 19 17.04 27.83 -32.45
C ALA A 19 17.19 26.82 -31.29
N LEU A 20 18.43 26.54 -30.87
CA LEU A 20 18.71 25.68 -29.71
C LEU A 20 18.21 26.30 -28.40
N LEU A 21 18.36 27.63 -28.24
CA LEU A 21 17.91 28.34 -27.03
C LEU A 21 16.38 28.29 -26.87
N VAL A 22 15.62 28.52 -27.95
CA VAL A 22 14.15 28.46 -27.93
C VAL A 22 13.63 27.05 -27.62
N VAL A 23 14.31 26.00 -28.12
CA VAL A 23 13.96 24.61 -27.81
C VAL A 23 14.26 24.25 -26.34
N LEU A 24 15.36 24.75 -25.76
CA LEU A 24 15.67 24.53 -24.34
C LEU A 24 14.70 25.27 -23.40
N LEU A 25 14.20 26.44 -23.79
CA LEU A 25 13.22 27.20 -23.00
C LEU A 25 11.81 26.59 -23.04
N GLY A 26 11.46 25.84 -24.10
CA GLY A 26 10.18 25.14 -24.21
C GLY A 26 10.06 23.89 -23.32
N GLN A 27 11.17 23.34 -22.85
CA GLN A 27 11.21 22.13 -22.02
C GLN A 27 10.72 22.38 -20.58
N SER A 28 10.73 23.63 -20.11
CA SER A 28 10.41 24.01 -18.73
C SER A 28 8.91 24.10 -18.44
N ALA A 29 8.06 24.24 -19.47
CA ALA A 29 6.61 24.42 -19.29
C ALA A 29 5.88 23.11 -18.97
N VAL A 30 6.31 21.99 -19.56
CA VAL A 30 5.62 20.69 -19.47
C VAL A 30 5.71 20.08 -18.06
N ALA A 31 6.67 20.52 -17.23
CA ALA A 31 6.84 20.02 -15.87
C ALA A 31 5.84 20.60 -14.84
N GLN A 32 5.25 21.77 -15.10
CA GLN A 32 4.28 22.39 -14.18
C GLN A 32 2.87 21.82 -14.32
N ASP A 33 2.47 21.40 -15.52
CA ASP A 33 1.17 20.77 -15.77
C ASP A 33 1.02 19.44 -15.02
N ASP A 34 2.09 18.65 -14.96
CA ASP A 34 2.11 17.35 -14.26
C ASP A 34 1.93 17.53 -12.75
N ALA A 35 2.57 18.54 -12.15
CA ALA A 35 2.43 18.86 -10.72
C ALA A 35 1.01 19.34 -10.37
N THR A 36 0.41 20.15 -11.24
CA THR A 36 -0.95 20.67 -11.06
C THR A 36 -1.99 19.55 -11.20
N TYR A 37 -1.81 18.66 -12.17
CA TYR A 37 -2.66 17.49 -12.36
C TYR A 37 -2.57 16.52 -11.17
N ARG A 38 -1.36 16.28 -10.65
CA ARG A 38 -1.15 15.45 -9.45
C ARG A 38 -1.83 16.05 -8.23
N LEU A 39 -1.77 17.37 -8.04
CA LEU A 39 -2.42 18.06 -6.94
C LEU A 39 -3.95 17.89 -7.00
N MET A 40 -4.55 18.14 -8.17
CA MET A 40 -6.00 17.95 -8.38
C MET A 40 -6.43 16.50 -8.15
N LYS A 41 -5.65 15.53 -8.62
CA LYS A 41 -5.91 14.11 -8.39
C LYS A 41 -5.84 13.76 -6.90
N LEU A 42 -4.84 14.27 -6.18
CA LEU A 42 -4.70 14.06 -4.74
C LEU A 42 -5.88 14.65 -3.96
N GLU A 43 -6.29 15.87 -4.29
CA GLU A 43 -7.45 16.50 -3.64
C GLU A 43 -8.75 15.73 -3.91
N GLN A 44 -8.89 15.17 -5.12
CA GLN A 44 -10.03 14.34 -5.48
C GLN A 44 -10.02 13.00 -4.73
N ASP A 45 -8.84 12.39 -4.58
CA ASP A 45 -8.65 11.16 -3.80
C ASP A 45 -8.92 11.40 -2.32
N VAL A 46 -8.48 12.52 -1.73
CA VAL A 46 -8.80 12.91 -0.35
C VAL A 46 -10.31 13.03 -0.18
N ARG A 47 -11.00 13.78 -1.06
CA ARG A 47 -12.46 13.90 -1.01
C ARG A 47 -13.19 12.58 -1.19
N ASN A 48 -12.60 11.64 -1.93
CA ASN A 48 -13.16 10.31 -2.12
C ASN A 48 -12.95 9.44 -0.86
N LEU A 49 -11.76 9.51 -0.26
CA LEU A 49 -11.44 8.82 0.98
C LEU A 49 -12.30 9.32 2.14
N GLU A 50 -12.48 10.64 2.27
CA GLU A 50 -13.33 11.22 3.32
C GLU A 50 -14.78 10.72 3.20
N ARG A 51 -15.31 10.63 1.98
CA ARG A 51 -16.64 10.06 1.73
C ARG A 51 -16.68 8.59 2.12
N GLN A 52 -15.67 7.80 1.77
CA GLN A 52 -15.59 6.39 2.14
C GLN A 52 -15.52 6.20 3.66
N VAL A 53 -14.69 6.99 4.35
CA VAL A 53 -14.60 6.96 5.81
C VAL A 53 -15.95 7.31 6.45
N GLN A 54 -16.64 8.33 5.95
CA GLN A 54 -17.98 8.68 6.46
C GLN A 54 -19.00 7.55 6.24
N THR A 55 -18.96 6.88 5.09
CA THR A 55 -19.82 5.72 4.82
C THR A 55 -19.50 4.55 5.75
N LEU A 56 -18.22 4.22 5.93
CA LEU A 56 -17.78 3.12 6.79
C LEU A 56 -18.10 3.39 8.26
N THR A 57 -17.91 4.63 8.73
CA THR A 57 -18.28 5.03 10.09
C THR A 57 -19.77 4.90 10.32
N ARG A 58 -20.61 5.34 9.37
CA ARG A 58 -22.07 5.14 9.46
C ARG A 58 -22.44 3.66 9.53
N GLN A 59 -21.84 2.83 8.69
CA GLN A 59 -22.08 1.39 8.70
C GLN A 59 -21.66 0.73 10.02
N LEU A 60 -20.54 1.17 10.61
CA LEU A 60 -20.10 0.72 11.92
C LEU A 60 -21.07 1.11 13.03
N ASP A 61 -21.57 2.35 13.02
CA ASP A 61 -22.57 2.80 13.98
C ASP A 61 -23.89 2.04 13.83
N GLU A 62 -24.32 1.77 12.59
CA GLU A 62 -25.50 0.94 12.31
C GLU A 62 -25.33 -0.50 12.83
N GLN A 63 -24.19 -1.13 12.55
CA GLN A 63 -23.88 -2.47 13.05
C GLN A 63 -23.83 -2.51 14.59
N ARG A 64 -23.22 -1.49 15.20
CA ARG A 64 -23.14 -1.38 16.67
C ARG A 64 -24.53 -1.21 17.28
N GLN A 65 -25.38 -0.37 16.69
CA GLN A 65 -26.77 -0.21 17.11
C GLN A 65 -27.59 -1.49 16.90
N GLN A 66 -27.38 -2.21 15.81
CA GLN A 66 -28.02 -3.51 15.56
C GLN A 66 -27.60 -4.54 16.61
N LEU A 67 -26.30 -4.66 16.94
CA LEU A 67 -25.82 -5.55 17.99
C LEU A 67 -26.40 -5.17 19.36
N SER A 68 -26.49 -3.88 19.69
CA SER A 68 -27.14 -3.42 20.94
C SER A 68 -28.65 -3.70 20.98
N ARG A 69 -29.34 -3.71 19.83
CA ARG A 69 -30.76 -4.09 19.74
C ARG A 69 -30.98 -5.60 19.71
N THR A 70 -30.02 -6.39 19.22
CA THR A 70 -30.13 -7.85 19.07
C THR A 70 -29.62 -8.60 20.32
N GLY A 71 -28.84 -7.95 21.18
CA GLY A 71 -28.36 -8.51 22.46
C GLY A 71 -29.44 -8.81 23.50
N ASP A 72 -30.69 -8.36 23.29
CA ASP A 72 -31.83 -8.64 24.18
C ASP A 72 -32.59 -9.93 23.82
N ARG A 73 -32.34 -10.54 22.65
CA ARG A 73 -33.03 -11.78 22.22
C ARG A 73 -32.07 -12.75 21.53
N GLY A 74 -31.60 -13.72 22.31
CA GLY A 74 -31.37 -15.11 21.89
C GLY A 74 -30.37 -15.39 20.75
N SER A 75 -29.26 -16.04 21.09
CA SER A 75 -28.34 -16.78 20.19
C SER A 75 -29.05 -17.83 19.29
N PRO A 76 -28.43 -18.45 18.25
CA PRO A 76 -27.02 -18.40 17.79
C PRO A 76 -26.80 -18.39 16.25
N ALA A 77 -25.51 -18.49 15.86
CA ALA A 77 -24.92 -18.85 14.55
C ALA A 77 -24.30 -17.71 13.72
N ALA A 78 -23.04 -17.37 14.02
CA ALA A 78 -22.20 -16.53 13.17
C ALA A 78 -21.16 -17.38 12.42
N ARG A 79 -21.25 -17.35 11.09
CA ARG A 79 -20.23 -17.81 10.14
C ARG A 79 -19.19 -16.69 10.01
N PRO A 80 -17.89 -16.91 10.22
CA PRO A 80 -16.92 -15.83 10.13
C PRO A 80 -16.52 -15.62 8.66
N SER A 81 -16.94 -14.49 8.08
CA SER A 81 -16.37 -13.98 6.83
C SER A 81 -15.53 -12.75 7.14
N ASN A 82 -14.22 -12.94 6.96
CA ASN A 82 -13.12 -11.99 6.93
C ASN A 82 -13.51 -10.54 6.64
N ALA A 83 -13.38 -9.68 7.66
CA ALA A 83 -13.13 -8.26 7.48
C ALA A 83 -11.78 -7.94 8.14
N SER A 84 -10.77 -7.63 7.32
CA SER A 84 -9.47 -7.13 7.74
C SER A 84 -9.67 -5.90 8.62
N ALA A 85 -9.43 -6.06 9.92
CA ALA A 85 -9.47 -4.99 10.90
C ALA A 85 -8.23 -4.10 10.73
N ALA A 86 -8.35 -3.06 9.90
CA ALA A 86 -7.47 -1.90 9.95
C ALA A 86 -7.79 -1.11 11.23
N GLY A 87 -6.96 -1.23 12.27
CA GLY A 87 -7.22 -0.50 13.51
C GLY A 87 -6.29 -0.80 14.68
N SER A 88 -5.07 -1.28 14.45
CA SER A 88 -3.98 -1.32 15.44
C SER A 88 -2.65 -1.47 14.70
N PRO A 89 -1.52 -0.93 15.21
CA PRO A 89 -0.21 -1.35 14.73
C PRO A 89 -0.19 -2.87 14.85
N SER A 90 -0.04 -3.54 13.72
CA SER A 90 -0.41 -4.94 13.59
C SER A 90 0.39 -5.75 14.61
N ALA A 91 -0.29 -6.41 15.55
CA ALA A 91 0.34 -7.08 16.70
C ALA A 91 1.52 -7.99 16.30
N TRP A 92 1.44 -8.61 15.13
CA TRP A 92 2.52 -9.39 14.54
C TRP A 92 3.80 -8.60 14.22
N LEU A 93 3.85 -7.26 14.29
CA LEU A 93 5.11 -6.51 14.17
C LEU A 93 5.98 -6.63 15.43
N GLU A 94 5.40 -7.00 16.57
CA GLU A 94 6.13 -7.18 17.81
C GLU A 94 6.84 -8.54 17.86
N ALA A 95 8.17 -8.56 17.79
CA ALA A 95 8.97 -9.78 17.87
C ALA A 95 8.68 -10.64 19.12
N ALA A 96 8.35 -10.00 20.24
CA ALA A 96 7.99 -10.69 21.48
C ALA A 96 6.74 -11.56 21.35
N ARG A 97 5.79 -11.19 20.49
CA ARG A 97 4.55 -11.95 20.26
C ARG A 97 4.80 -13.21 19.43
N TRP A 98 5.72 -13.15 18.46
CA TRP A 98 6.14 -14.34 17.72
C TRP A 98 6.77 -15.41 18.59
N ASN A 99 7.47 -15.02 19.66
CA ASN A 99 8.02 -15.98 20.63
C ASN A 99 6.94 -16.70 21.45
N ARG A 100 5.71 -16.18 21.49
CA ARG A 100 4.57 -16.83 22.16
C ARG A 100 3.94 -17.89 21.29
N VAL A 101 4.06 -17.78 19.95
CA VAL A 101 3.56 -18.80 19.02
C VAL A 101 4.46 -20.02 19.07
N LYS A 102 3.87 -21.18 19.37
CA LYS A 102 4.58 -22.46 19.51
C LYS A 102 3.91 -23.55 18.66
N PRO A 103 4.67 -24.56 18.22
CA PRO A 103 4.09 -25.75 17.62
C PRO A 103 3.01 -26.35 18.53
N GLY A 104 1.92 -26.83 17.93
CA GLY A 104 0.76 -27.37 18.65
C GLY A 104 -0.34 -26.35 18.97
N MET A 105 -0.07 -25.04 18.84
CA MET A 105 -1.11 -24.02 19.03
C MET A 105 -2.20 -24.10 17.96
N SER A 106 -3.43 -23.75 18.33
CA SER A 106 -4.54 -23.64 17.39
C SER A 106 -4.47 -22.35 16.58
N GLU A 107 -5.10 -22.35 15.41
CA GLU A 107 -5.21 -21.16 14.54
C GLU A 107 -5.80 -19.95 15.29
N LEU A 108 -6.82 -20.18 16.11
CA LEU A 108 -7.48 -19.13 16.88
C LEU A 108 -6.52 -18.53 17.94
N GLU A 109 -5.73 -19.35 18.62
CA GLU A 109 -4.70 -18.85 19.55
C GLU A 109 -3.63 -18.01 18.84
N VAL A 110 -3.20 -18.43 17.65
CA VAL A 110 -2.25 -17.66 16.84
C VAL A 110 -2.85 -16.31 16.45
N ILE A 111 -4.10 -16.27 16.02
CA ILE A 111 -4.81 -15.03 15.69
C ILE A 111 -4.98 -14.14 16.92
N ASN A 112 -5.22 -14.69 18.10
CA ASN A 112 -5.28 -13.92 19.34
C ASN A 112 -3.93 -13.29 19.72
N VAL A 113 -2.83 -13.97 19.42
CA VAL A 113 -1.47 -13.48 19.72
C VAL A 113 -1.01 -12.46 18.68
N LEU A 114 -1.05 -12.83 17.40
CA LEU A 114 -0.46 -12.06 16.28
C LEU A 114 -1.47 -11.11 15.62
N GLY A 115 -2.76 -11.27 15.89
CA GLY A 115 -3.82 -10.60 15.15
C GLY A 115 -4.21 -11.34 13.87
N PRO A 116 -5.15 -10.76 13.10
CA PRO A 116 -5.61 -11.34 11.85
C PRO A 116 -4.45 -11.39 10.83
N PRO A 117 -4.35 -12.48 10.04
CA PRO A 117 -3.35 -12.58 8.98
C PRO A 117 -3.64 -11.60 7.84
N THR A 118 -2.61 -11.18 7.12
CA THR A 118 -2.75 -10.39 5.89
C THR A 118 -3.36 -11.25 4.78
N SER A 119 -2.99 -12.52 4.71
CA SER A 119 -3.54 -13.47 3.75
C SER A 119 -3.44 -14.90 4.28
N MET A 120 -4.18 -15.80 3.66
CA MET A 120 -4.23 -17.21 4.02
C MET A 120 -4.26 -18.05 2.76
N ARG A 121 -3.48 -19.13 2.75
CA ARG A 121 -3.44 -20.06 1.62
C ARG A 121 -3.39 -21.50 2.12
N GLU A 122 -3.79 -22.42 1.26
CA GLU A 122 -3.61 -23.85 1.49
C GLU A 122 -2.52 -24.36 0.54
N GLU A 123 -1.54 -25.07 1.08
CA GLU A 123 -0.36 -25.56 0.38
C GLU A 123 -0.06 -26.99 0.85
N ASN A 124 -0.08 -27.97 -0.04
CA ASN A 124 0.17 -29.39 0.29
C ASN A 124 -0.66 -29.93 1.48
N ALA A 125 -1.96 -29.59 1.53
CA ALA A 125 -2.87 -29.89 2.63
C ALA A 125 -2.49 -29.25 3.99
N ALA A 126 -1.50 -28.36 4.02
CA ALA A 126 -1.22 -27.47 5.13
C ALA A 126 -1.89 -26.12 4.91
N ARG A 127 -2.42 -25.53 5.98
CA ARG A 127 -2.97 -24.17 5.95
C ARG A 127 -1.89 -23.21 6.40
N VAL A 128 -1.69 -22.12 5.67
CA VAL A 128 -0.61 -21.15 5.93
C VAL A 128 -1.22 -19.77 6.14
N LEU A 129 -0.95 -19.18 7.30
CA LEU A 129 -1.25 -17.79 7.60
C LEU A 129 -0.04 -16.93 7.21
N LEU A 130 -0.28 -15.89 6.42
CA LEU A 130 0.73 -14.96 5.96
C LEU A 130 0.54 -13.61 6.63
N TYR A 131 1.64 -13.11 7.18
CA TYR A 131 1.74 -11.78 7.78
C TYR A 131 2.77 -11.01 6.99
N ALA A 132 2.32 -10.04 6.20
CA ALA A 132 3.20 -9.29 5.32
C ALA A 132 2.83 -7.81 5.31
N MET A 133 3.85 -6.96 5.17
CA MET A 133 3.74 -5.51 5.05
C MET A 133 4.87 -4.96 4.18
N GLU A 134 4.56 -3.98 3.35
CA GLU A 134 5.53 -3.23 2.57
C GLU A 134 6.21 -2.16 3.45
N ILE A 135 7.53 -2.05 3.35
CA ILE A 135 8.35 -1.05 4.02
C ILE A 135 9.02 -0.18 2.96
N GLY A 136 8.49 1.03 2.76
CA GLY A 136 9.00 1.95 1.73
C GLY A 136 8.63 1.48 0.33
N SER A 137 9.52 1.70 -0.64
CA SER A 137 9.27 1.43 -2.07
C SER A 137 9.87 0.12 -2.59
N SER A 138 10.57 -0.64 -1.75
CA SER A 138 11.36 -1.80 -2.23
C SER A 138 11.56 -2.94 -1.24
N ALA A 139 11.11 -2.83 0.01
CA ALA A 139 11.32 -3.86 1.01
C ALA A 139 9.99 -4.41 1.54
N PHE A 140 9.97 -5.70 1.90
CA PHE A 140 8.80 -6.34 2.49
C PHE A 140 9.19 -7.04 3.79
N LEU A 141 8.46 -6.76 4.86
CA LEU A 141 8.52 -7.54 6.09
C LEU A 141 7.50 -8.66 5.99
N SER A 142 7.95 -9.91 6.06
CA SER A 142 7.07 -11.07 5.94
C SER A 142 7.39 -12.18 6.93
N GLY A 143 6.34 -12.75 7.52
CA GLY A 143 6.37 -13.95 8.35
C GLY A 143 5.20 -14.87 8.02
N SER A 144 5.29 -16.13 8.42
CA SER A 144 4.22 -17.10 8.19
C SER A 144 4.08 -18.10 9.34
N VAL A 145 2.88 -18.65 9.47
CA VAL A 145 2.60 -19.74 10.39
C VAL A 145 1.89 -20.85 9.61
N GLU A 146 2.44 -22.05 9.67
CA GLU A 146 1.92 -23.22 8.97
C GLU A 146 1.17 -24.11 9.95
N PHE A 147 0.07 -24.68 9.47
CA PHE A 147 -0.84 -25.52 10.23
C PHE A 147 -1.05 -26.84 9.50
N ARG A 148 -1.00 -27.94 10.27
CA ARG A 148 -1.48 -29.25 9.84
C ARG A 148 -2.37 -29.79 10.95
N ASP A 149 -3.49 -30.42 10.56
CA ASP A 149 -4.47 -30.95 11.53
C ASP A 149 -4.94 -29.89 12.54
N ARG A 150 -5.05 -28.63 12.08
CA ARG A 150 -5.42 -27.43 12.87
C ARG A 150 -4.45 -27.02 13.97
N ALA A 151 -3.24 -27.58 14.00
CA ALA A 151 -2.19 -27.23 14.93
C ALA A 151 -0.98 -26.63 14.20
N VAL A 152 -0.31 -25.66 14.83
CA VAL A 152 0.92 -25.07 14.30
C VAL A 152 1.99 -26.15 14.13
N THR A 153 2.56 -26.25 12.94
CA THR A 153 3.68 -27.14 12.63
C THR A 153 4.99 -26.37 12.44
N ALA A 154 4.91 -25.18 11.85
CA ALA A 154 6.07 -24.33 11.60
C ALA A 154 5.73 -22.85 11.81
N VAL A 155 6.73 -22.10 12.25
CA VAL A 155 6.64 -20.65 12.49
C VAL A 155 7.83 -19.98 11.85
N ASN A 156 7.59 -19.22 10.78
CA ASN A 156 8.59 -18.40 10.11
C ASN A 156 8.44 -16.95 10.60
N LYS A 157 9.38 -16.51 11.44
CA LYS A 157 9.36 -15.17 12.02
C LYS A 157 9.52 -14.08 10.94
N PRO A 158 9.03 -12.86 11.19
CA PRO A 158 9.13 -11.76 10.26
C PRO A 158 10.59 -11.49 9.92
N SER A 159 10.88 -11.52 8.62
CA SER A 159 12.19 -11.14 8.07
C SER A 159 11.99 -10.11 6.98
N LEU A 160 12.92 -9.18 6.90
CA LEU A 160 12.97 -8.19 5.84
C LEU A 160 13.50 -8.86 4.57
N LYS A 161 12.76 -8.71 3.48
CA LYS A 161 13.11 -9.17 2.13
C LYS A 161 13.19 -8.00 1.17
#